data_AF-A0A932QFQ8-F1
#
_entry.id   AF-A0A932QFQ8-F1
#
_cell.length_a   1.000
_cell.length_b   1.000
_cell.length_c   1.000
_cell.angle_alpha   90.00
_cell.angle_beta   90.00
_cell.angle_gamma   90.00
#
_symmetry.space_group_name_H-M   'P 1'
#
loop_
_entity.id
_entity.type
_entity.pdbx_description
1 polymer ?
#
loop_
_entity_poly.entity_id
_entity_poly.type
_entity_poly.pdbx_seq_one_letter_code
_entity_poly.pdbx_strand_id
1 'polypeptide(L)'
;MRIWGAMACAAVALHAVRAAAQGTPATQAAQGTIVGTVYDSLSAQSPLAGATVVLVERSKYATTDARGRFQFDSVPNGHYTLGFMHPLLDALDLQAPVVPVDVGGTRVNVRLSTPSAATAYSMMCPGAHEPATGVVIGRVRDVDDGSPVNGAAARTSWTEYTLVGGRTQGHPVGVETHTKADGAYLLCGVPTDLALDVYADAGGFIAGPVPLAAHDQLLRRVDLAVSRKDSAARDIVADASPRIAIGHRGTVTLRGALKEKGGGVVRGATLTVLGTRRTSRTDSTGAFWIDRVPAGTRTVEVRSIGASPVTFTFDLATGVVRDTTLTVDRQAQKLQAVAIKGQQNTSLMSLDGFDKRKQMGMGAFLTDEDIRKSTFADLNQVLASIRGMKVEYGTSGYPMPMLRGGAQGSCIPNFFLDGSPYAVDGPGPGGASFANLAGLVTPEAIKGIEVYNAVGTIPPQYDKTSSTGCGSIVIWTR
;
A
#
# COMPACT_ATOMS: atom_id res chain seq x y z
N MET A 1 -9.53 -72.48 89.82
CA MET A 1 -10.61 -71.68 89.21
C MET A 1 -10.95 -72.32 87.87
N ARG A 2 -11.96 -73.20 87.82
CA ARG A 2 -13.36 -72.97 87.34
C ARG A 2 -13.40 -72.46 85.88
N ILE A 3 -14.13 -73.00 84.89
CA ILE A 3 -15.21 -74.01 84.73
C ILE A 3 -15.27 -74.40 83.22
N TRP A 4 -15.89 -75.56 82.93
CA TRP A 4 -16.28 -76.16 81.64
C TRP A 4 -16.87 -75.28 80.52
N GLY A 5 -16.86 -75.83 79.29
CA GLY A 5 -17.86 -75.53 78.25
C GLY A 5 -17.60 -76.24 76.92
N ALA A 6 -18.38 -77.28 76.60
CA ALA A 6 -18.40 -77.97 75.30
C ALA A 6 -19.32 -77.25 74.31
N MET A 7 -19.02 -77.28 73.00
CA MET A 7 -20.05 -77.18 71.95
C MET A 7 -19.53 -77.66 70.59
N ALA A 8 -20.23 -78.63 70.02
CA ALA A 8 -20.09 -79.12 68.65
C ALA A 8 -20.76 -78.15 67.65
N CYS A 9 -20.31 -78.11 66.40
CA CYS A 9 -21.17 -77.72 65.29
C CYS A 9 -20.71 -78.32 63.95
N ALA A 10 -21.72 -78.76 63.18
CA ALA A 10 -21.66 -79.66 62.04
C ALA A 10 -21.06 -79.04 60.76
N ALA A 11 -20.47 -79.92 59.95
CA ALA A 11 -20.11 -79.63 58.56
C ALA A 11 -21.35 -79.73 57.66
N VAL A 12 -21.72 -78.64 57.00
CA VAL A 12 -22.75 -78.59 55.95
C VAL A 12 -22.06 -78.43 54.60
N ALA A 13 -22.26 -79.40 53.71
CA ALA A 13 -21.80 -79.35 52.33
C ALA A 13 -22.67 -78.38 51.51
N LEU A 14 -22.09 -77.30 50.99
CA LEU A 14 -22.74 -76.46 49.97
C LEU A 14 -22.45 -77.00 48.57
N HIS A 15 -23.51 -77.32 47.83
CA HIS A 15 -23.49 -77.61 46.41
C HIS A 15 -23.19 -76.31 45.62
N ALA A 16 -22.17 -76.35 44.77
CA ALA A 16 -21.85 -75.26 43.85
C ALA A 16 -22.83 -75.26 42.67
N VAL A 17 -23.79 -74.34 42.68
CA VAL A 17 -24.58 -74.00 41.49
C VAL A 17 -23.70 -73.18 40.55
N ARG A 18 -23.28 -73.78 39.43
CA ARG A 18 -22.69 -73.02 38.32
C ARG A 18 -23.79 -72.23 37.63
N ALA A 19 -23.93 -70.95 37.99
CA ALA A 19 -24.69 -69.99 37.21
C ALA A 19 -23.91 -69.73 35.90
N ALA A 20 -24.44 -70.25 34.79
CA ALA A 20 -24.01 -69.82 33.46
C ALA A 20 -24.45 -68.36 33.29
N ALA A 21 -23.52 -67.42 33.48
CA ALA A 21 -23.71 -66.04 33.09
C ALA A 21 -23.79 -65.99 31.56
N GLN A 22 -25.02 -65.99 31.02
CA GLN A 22 -25.27 -65.54 29.65
C GLN A 22 -25.00 -64.04 29.62
N GLY A 23 -23.76 -63.66 29.31
CA GLY A 23 -23.44 -62.30 28.90
C GLY A 23 -24.22 -62.02 27.62
N THR A 24 -25.23 -61.15 27.71
CA THR A 24 -25.82 -60.50 26.55
C THR A 24 -24.66 -59.89 25.75
N PRO A 25 -24.49 -60.21 24.45
CA PRO A 25 -23.49 -59.52 23.66
C PRO A 25 -23.87 -58.03 23.70
N ALA A 26 -22.98 -57.21 24.28
CA ALA A 26 -23.09 -55.77 24.15
C ALA A 26 -23.18 -55.49 22.66
N THR A 27 -24.32 -54.99 22.19
CA THR A 27 -24.51 -54.56 20.82
C THR A 27 -23.40 -53.57 20.53
N GLN A 28 -22.40 -54.01 19.78
CA GLN A 28 -21.25 -53.19 19.41
C GLN A 28 -21.83 -52.06 18.57
N ALA A 29 -22.03 -50.89 19.19
CA ALA A 29 -22.59 -49.73 18.53
C ALA A 29 -21.81 -49.54 17.23
N ALA A 30 -22.50 -49.52 16.09
CA ALA A 30 -21.84 -49.43 14.79
C ALA A 30 -20.81 -48.29 14.84
N GLN A 31 -19.56 -48.64 14.58
CA GLN A 31 -18.43 -47.72 14.69
C GLN A 31 -18.05 -47.24 13.29
N GLY A 32 -18.10 -45.94 13.08
CA GLY A 32 -17.60 -45.26 11.90
C GLY A 32 -16.21 -44.69 12.11
N THR A 33 -15.59 -44.32 10.99
CA THR A 33 -14.35 -43.53 10.96
C THR A 33 -14.67 -42.13 10.46
N ILE A 34 -14.24 -41.10 11.19
CA ILE A 34 -14.27 -39.73 10.68
C ILE A 34 -12.90 -39.44 10.09
N VAL A 35 -12.86 -39.00 8.84
CA VAL A 35 -11.64 -38.45 8.24
C VAL A 35 -11.91 -37.07 7.68
N GLY A 36 -10.88 -36.27 7.56
CA GLY A 36 -11.07 -34.96 6.98
C GLY A 36 -9.79 -34.22 6.70
N THR A 37 -9.97 -32.98 6.25
CA THR A 37 -8.90 -32.03 6.01
C THR A 37 -9.22 -30.69 6.66
N VAL A 38 -8.23 -30.06 7.27
CA VAL A 38 -8.29 -28.66 7.70
C VAL A 38 -7.62 -27.79 6.65
N TYR A 39 -8.27 -26.70 6.27
CA TYR A 39 -7.80 -25.77 5.25
C TYR A 39 -7.65 -24.35 5.80
N ASP A 40 -6.56 -23.67 5.46
CA ASP A 40 -6.37 -22.24 5.74
C ASP A 40 -6.97 -21.42 4.59
N SER A 41 -8.16 -20.89 4.81
CA SER A 41 -8.83 -19.92 3.92
C SER A 41 -8.50 -18.46 4.27
N LEU A 42 -7.71 -18.24 5.31
CA LEU A 42 -7.43 -16.92 5.89
C LEU A 42 -6.19 -16.28 5.26
N SER A 43 -5.10 -17.05 5.15
CA SER A 43 -3.80 -16.50 4.73
C SER A 43 -3.22 -17.18 3.49
N ALA A 44 -2.99 -18.49 3.53
CA ALA A 44 -2.22 -19.20 2.52
C ALA A 44 -3.07 -19.86 1.44
N GLN A 45 -4.39 -19.95 1.63
CA GLN A 45 -5.29 -20.73 0.76
C GLN A 45 -4.76 -22.14 0.54
N SER A 46 -4.31 -22.82 1.60
CA SER A 46 -3.64 -24.12 1.54
C SER A 46 -4.09 -25.08 2.64
N PRO A 47 -3.81 -26.40 2.56
CA PRO A 47 -4.04 -27.30 3.68
C PRO A 47 -3.29 -26.86 4.94
N LEU A 48 -3.94 -26.98 6.10
CA LEU A 48 -3.42 -26.51 7.39
C LEU A 48 -2.83 -27.67 8.20
N ALA A 49 -1.50 -27.72 8.24
CA ALA A 49 -0.75 -28.71 9.02
C ALA A 49 -0.64 -28.31 10.50
N GLY A 50 -0.58 -29.29 11.41
CA GLY A 50 -0.39 -29.04 12.84
C GLY A 50 -1.61 -28.47 13.58
N ALA A 51 -2.79 -28.46 12.96
CA ALA A 51 -4.04 -28.08 13.63
C ALA A 51 -4.50 -29.21 14.56
N THR A 52 -4.92 -28.84 15.77
CA THR A 52 -5.50 -29.79 16.74
C THR A 52 -7.00 -29.82 16.54
N VAL A 53 -7.50 -30.86 15.89
CA VAL A 53 -8.91 -31.14 15.67
C VAL A 53 -9.48 -31.80 16.92
N VAL A 54 -10.66 -31.35 17.35
CA VAL A 54 -11.36 -31.83 18.53
C VAL A 54 -12.71 -32.39 18.13
N LEU A 55 -12.99 -33.62 18.55
CA LEU A 55 -14.34 -34.20 18.54
C LEU A 55 -14.95 -33.97 19.93
N VAL A 56 -15.82 -32.96 20.03
CA VAL A 56 -16.18 -32.29 21.28
C VAL A 56 -16.83 -33.25 22.29
N GLU A 57 -17.87 -33.95 21.90
CA GLU A 57 -18.69 -34.80 22.76
C GLU A 57 -17.95 -36.07 23.22
N ARG A 58 -16.82 -36.38 22.58
CA ARG A 58 -15.97 -37.52 22.93
C ARG A 58 -14.68 -37.11 23.62
N SER A 59 -14.40 -35.80 23.69
CA SER A 59 -13.12 -35.25 24.15
C SER A 59 -11.92 -35.94 23.49
N LYS A 60 -12.05 -36.27 22.19
CA LYS A 60 -10.97 -36.87 21.39
C LYS A 60 -10.26 -35.79 20.59
N TYR A 61 -8.95 -35.95 20.43
CA TYR A 61 -8.08 -35.01 19.73
C TYR A 61 -7.30 -35.71 18.62
N ALA A 62 -7.10 -35.02 17.50
CA ALA A 62 -6.25 -35.47 16.40
C ALA A 62 -5.48 -34.27 15.85
N THR A 63 -4.22 -34.48 15.47
CA THR A 63 -3.39 -33.43 14.85
C THR A 63 -3.33 -33.64 13.35
N THR A 64 -3.44 -32.56 12.56
CA THR A 64 -3.36 -32.65 11.11
C THR A 64 -1.95 -32.90 10.59
N ASP A 65 -1.83 -33.73 9.54
CA ASP A 65 -0.56 -33.99 8.85
C ASP A 65 -0.14 -32.82 7.94
N ALA A 66 1.00 -32.97 7.25
CA ALA A 66 1.52 -31.96 6.30
C ALA A 66 0.57 -31.65 5.12
N ARG A 67 -0.41 -32.51 4.85
CA ARG A 67 -1.47 -32.29 3.84
C ARG A 67 -2.78 -31.86 4.49
N GLY A 68 -2.75 -31.43 5.76
CA GLY A 68 -3.91 -30.98 6.53
C GLY A 68 -4.87 -32.10 6.92
N ARG A 69 -4.51 -33.38 6.76
CA ARG A 69 -5.43 -34.51 6.98
C ARG A 69 -5.49 -34.93 8.45
N PHE A 70 -6.67 -35.31 8.92
CA PHE A 70 -6.90 -35.90 10.24
C PHE A 70 -7.81 -37.13 10.17
N GLN A 71 -7.79 -37.96 11.22
CA GLN A 71 -8.64 -39.14 11.34
C GLN A 71 -9.03 -39.40 12.81
N PHE A 72 -10.28 -39.82 13.01
CA PHE A 72 -10.78 -40.42 14.24
C PHE A 72 -11.36 -41.79 13.94
N ASP A 73 -10.79 -42.82 14.57
CA ASP A 73 -11.28 -44.19 14.46
C ASP A 73 -12.26 -44.53 15.59
N SER A 74 -13.05 -45.57 15.33
CA SER A 74 -13.97 -46.17 16.29
C SER A 74 -14.93 -45.16 16.93
N VAL A 75 -15.58 -44.35 16.09
CA VAL A 75 -16.58 -43.36 16.51
C VAL A 75 -17.96 -44.01 16.45
N PRO A 76 -18.68 -44.19 17.57
CA PRO A 76 -20.02 -44.74 17.55
C PRO A 76 -20.95 -43.92 16.64
N ASN A 77 -22.00 -44.54 16.12
CA ASN A 77 -23.04 -43.80 15.43
C ASN A 77 -23.68 -42.76 16.36
N GLY A 78 -23.87 -41.54 15.86
CA GLY A 78 -24.39 -40.43 16.63
C GLY A 78 -24.11 -39.07 15.99
N HIS A 79 -24.57 -38.02 16.68
CA HIS A 79 -24.35 -36.63 16.30
C HIS A 79 -23.16 -36.09 17.09
N TYR A 80 -22.23 -35.45 16.39
CA TYR A 80 -21.02 -34.89 16.98
C TYR A 80 -20.71 -33.50 16.44
N THR A 81 -19.80 -32.82 17.11
CA THR A 81 -19.27 -31.52 16.73
C THR A 81 -17.77 -31.61 16.57
N LEU A 82 -17.27 -31.11 15.43
CA LEU A 82 -15.85 -30.96 15.16
C LEU A 82 -15.46 -29.49 15.27
N GLY A 83 -14.39 -29.22 16.01
CA GLY A 83 -13.70 -27.93 16.03
C GLY A 83 -12.21 -28.14 15.81
N PHE A 84 -11.46 -27.05 15.66
CA PHE A 84 -10.01 -27.14 15.68
C PHE A 84 -9.38 -25.88 16.28
N MET A 85 -8.17 -26.03 16.79
CA MET A 85 -7.33 -24.94 17.27
C MET A 85 -6.03 -24.93 16.47
N HIS A 86 -5.49 -23.73 16.22
CA HIS A 86 -4.24 -23.57 15.51
C HIS A 86 -3.57 -22.24 15.89
N PRO A 87 -2.24 -22.17 16.08
CA PRO A 87 -1.55 -20.94 16.48
C PRO A 87 -1.82 -19.71 15.57
N LEU A 88 -2.12 -19.94 14.29
CA LEU A 88 -2.54 -18.89 13.34
C LEU A 88 -3.78 -18.13 13.82
N LEU A 89 -4.77 -18.85 14.33
CA LEU A 89 -6.03 -18.26 14.80
C LEU A 89 -5.84 -17.57 16.14
N ASP A 90 -5.10 -18.20 17.07
CA ASP A 90 -4.77 -17.62 18.37
C ASP A 90 -4.00 -16.29 18.23
N ALA A 91 -3.07 -16.24 17.26
CA ALA A 91 -2.29 -15.05 16.96
C ALA A 91 -3.15 -13.86 16.49
N LEU A 92 -4.33 -14.13 15.95
CA LEU A 92 -5.28 -13.15 15.43
C LEU A 92 -6.51 -12.97 16.35
N ASP A 93 -6.52 -13.66 17.49
CA ASP A 93 -7.67 -13.74 18.41
C ASP A 93 -8.97 -14.18 17.69
N LEU A 94 -8.82 -15.08 16.72
CA LEU A 94 -9.91 -15.66 15.94
C LEU A 94 -10.27 -17.05 16.47
N GLN A 95 -11.56 -17.38 16.39
CA GLN A 95 -12.03 -18.73 16.67
C GLN A 95 -12.38 -19.46 15.37
N ALA A 96 -12.02 -20.74 15.30
CA ALA A 96 -12.43 -21.59 14.19
C ALA A 96 -13.94 -21.88 14.27
N PRO A 97 -14.67 -21.88 13.15
CA PRO A 97 -16.04 -22.38 13.11
C PRO A 97 -16.12 -23.84 13.55
N VAL A 98 -17.12 -24.17 14.36
CA VAL A 98 -17.46 -25.56 14.69
C VAL A 98 -18.40 -26.14 13.63
N VAL A 99 -18.22 -27.41 13.29
CA VAL A 99 -18.97 -28.10 12.24
C VAL A 99 -19.67 -29.32 12.83
N PRO A 100 -21.02 -29.41 12.76
CA PRO A 100 -21.73 -30.62 13.16
C PRO A 100 -21.48 -31.75 12.15
N VAL A 101 -21.39 -32.98 12.65
CA VAL A 101 -21.17 -34.19 11.85
C VAL A 101 -22.02 -35.36 12.36
N ASP A 102 -22.71 -36.01 11.45
CA ASP A 102 -23.53 -37.19 11.73
C ASP A 102 -22.80 -38.45 11.32
N VAL A 103 -22.54 -39.33 12.29
CA VAL A 103 -21.91 -40.62 12.07
C VAL A 103 -23.01 -41.67 11.98
N GLY A 104 -23.35 -42.09 10.76
CA GLY A 104 -24.36 -43.12 10.49
C GLY A 104 -23.84 -44.33 9.70
N GLY A 105 -22.57 -44.34 9.30
CA GLY A 105 -21.98 -45.35 8.42
C GLY A 105 -20.50 -45.62 8.72
N THR A 106 -19.83 -46.39 7.85
CA THR A 106 -18.45 -46.86 8.08
C THR A 106 -17.40 -45.75 7.98
N ARG A 107 -17.64 -44.73 7.15
CA ARG A 107 -16.71 -43.60 6.95
C ARG A 107 -17.45 -42.31 6.64
N VAL A 108 -17.07 -41.23 7.32
CA VAL A 108 -17.56 -39.87 7.09
C VAL A 108 -16.39 -38.97 6.71
N ASN A 109 -16.54 -38.17 5.65
CA ASN A 109 -15.54 -37.19 5.23
C ASN A 109 -15.98 -35.79 5.64
N VAL A 110 -15.11 -35.04 6.31
CA VAL A 110 -15.39 -33.68 6.78
C VAL A 110 -14.32 -32.71 6.27
N ARG A 111 -14.73 -31.50 5.90
CA ARG A 111 -13.81 -30.39 5.63
C ARG A 111 -14.00 -29.32 6.70
N LEU A 112 -12.91 -28.98 7.37
CA LEU A 112 -12.84 -27.85 8.28
C LEU A 112 -12.01 -26.76 7.62
N SER A 113 -12.32 -25.50 7.90
CA SER A 113 -11.52 -24.38 7.40
C SER A 113 -11.49 -23.23 8.39
N THR A 114 -10.41 -22.47 8.37
CA THR A 114 -10.40 -21.13 8.99
C THR A 114 -11.47 -20.25 8.33
N PRO A 115 -11.94 -19.19 9.00
CA PRO A 115 -12.70 -18.14 8.33
C PRO A 115 -11.92 -17.60 7.13
N SER A 116 -12.62 -17.15 6.09
CA SER A 116 -11.97 -16.38 5.02
C SER A 116 -11.49 -15.03 5.56
N ALA A 117 -10.54 -14.38 4.89
CA ALA A 117 -10.12 -13.02 5.26
C ALA A 117 -11.29 -12.03 5.31
N ALA A 118 -12.24 -12.13 4.36
CA ALA A 118 -13.46 -11.32 4.35
C ALA A 118 -14.37 -11.63 5.54
N THR A 119 -14.58 -12.92 5.85
CA THR A 119 -15.38 -13.33 7.02
C THR A 119 -14.75 -12.84 8.32
N ALA A 120 -13.43 -13.00 8.46
CA ALA A 120 -12.70 -12.51 9.63
C ALA A 120 -12.82 -10.99 9.75
N TYR A 121 -12.65 -10.24 8.65
CA TYR A 121 -12.82 -8.79 8.65
C TYR A 121 -14.23 -8.39 9.13
N SER A 122 -15.30 -8.98 8.60
CA SER A 122 -16.68 -8.68 9.02
C SER A 122 -16.99 -9.09 10.47
N MET A 123 -16.33 -10.12 11.01
CA MET A 123 -16.47 -10.49 12.42
C MET A 123 -15.77 -9.50 13.35
N MET A 124 -14.60 -8.99 12.95
CA MET A 124 -13.78 -8.10 13.77
C MET A 124 -14.25 -6.65 13.71
N CYS A 125 -14.74 -6.24 12.54
CA CYS A 125 -15.25 -4.91 12.26
C CYS A 125 -16.73 -5.04 11.92
N PRO A 126 -17.65 -4.94 12.87
CA PRO A 126 -19.08 -4.99 12.55
C PRO A 126 -19.51 -3.69 11.86
N GLY A 127 -20.35 -3.79 10.82
CA GLY A 127 -20.93 -2.64 10.12
C GLY A 127 -20.78 -2.71 8.60
N ALA A 128 -21.18 -1.63 7.92
CA ALA A 128 -20.91 -1.48 6.49
C ALA A 128 -19.44 -1.13 6.28
N HIS A 129 -18.84 -1.69 5.22
CA HIS A 129 -17.46 -1.40 4.82
C HIS A 129 -17.42 -0.97 3.38
N GLU A 130 -16.51 -0.07 3.06
CA GLU A 130 -16.24 0.32 1.69
C GLU A 130 -15.46 -0.78 0.96
N PRO A 131 -15.62 -0.90 -0.37
CA PRO A 131 -14.77 -1.77 -1.18
C PRO A 131 -13.28 -1.44 -0.97
N ALA A 132 -12.40 -2.44 -1.11
CA ALA A 132 -10.95 -2.29 -0.95
C ALA A 132 -10.49 -1.78 0.43
N THR A 133 -11.34 -1.87 1.45
CA THR A 133 -10.95 -1.66 2.85
C THR A 133 -10.73 -2.97 3.58
N GLY A 134 -9.90 -2.93 4.61
CA GLY A 134 -9.60 -4.05 5.49
C GLY A 134 -9.41 -3.61 6.94
N VAL A 135 -8.75 -4.46 7.71
CA VAL A 135 -8.40 -4.21 9.10
C VAL A 135 -6.90 -4.35 9.34
N VAL A 136 -6.34 -3.37 10.05
CA VAL A 136 -5.01 -3.48 10.64
C VAL A 136 -5.16 -3.87 12.11
N ILE A 137 -4.46 -4.92 12.51
CA ILE A 137 -4.52 -5.49 13.84
C ILE A 137 -3.14 -5.53 14.47
N GLY A 138 -3.08 -5.44 15.79
CA GLY A 138 -1.79 -5.45 16.44
C GLY A 138 -1.86 -5.32 17.94
N ARG A 139 -0.69 -5.31 18.55
CA ARG A 139 -0.51 -4.96 19.95
C ARG A 139 0.49 -3.82 20.12
N VAL A 140 0.21 -2.96 21.09
CA VAL A 140 1.17 -1.97 21.59
C VAL A 140 1.72 -2.44 22.92
N ARG A 141 3.05 -2.50 23.03
CA ARG A 141 3.76 -2.86 24.26
C ARG A 141 4.82 -1.82 24.61
N ASP A 142 5.30 -1.85 25.84
CA ASP A 142 6.50 -1.12 26.23
C ASP A 142 7.72 -1.90 25.73
N VAL A 143 8.63 -1.21 25.04
CA VAL A 143 9.80 -1.84 24.42
C VAL A 143 10.83 -2.32 25.46
N ASP A 144 10.82 -1.73 26.66
CA ASP A 144 11.83 -1.99 27.68
C ASP A 144 11.51 -3.19 28.57
N ASP A 145 10.23 -3.44 28.86
CA ASP A 145 9.79 -4.55 29.73
C ASP A 145 8.79 -5.51 29.07
N GLY A 146 8.33 -5.20 27.85
CA GLY A 146 7.39 -6.03 27.09
C GLY A 146 5.95 -5.98 27.60
N SER A 147 5.65 -5.18 28.63
CA SER A 147 4.30 -5.08 29.18
C SER A 147 3.33 -4.48 28.16
N PRO A 148 2.06 -4.96 28.11
CA PRO A 148 1.06 -4.36 27.25
C PRO A 148 0.76 -2.92 27.67
N VAL A 149 0.55 -2.04 26.69
CA VAL A 149 0.20 -0.64 26.94
C VAL A 149 -1.28 -0.46 26.70
N ASN A 150 -2.03 -0.19 27.77
CA ASN A 150 -3.46 0.11 27.75
C ASN A 150 -3.70 1.58 27.38
N GLY A 151 -4.70 1.84 26.54
CA GLY A 151 -5.16 3.19 26.17
C GLY A 151 -4.27 3.95 25.19
N ALA A 152 -3.23 3.32 24.62
CA ALA A 152 -2.44 3.93 23.56
C ALA A 152 -3.29 4.12 22.30
N ALA A 153 -3.19 5.30 21.66
CA ALA A 153 -3.87 5.60 20.41
C ALA A 153 -3.08 4.99 19.25
N ALA A 154 -3.62 3.97 18.59
CA ALA A 154 -3.11 3.46 17.33
C ALA A 154 -3.84 4.17 16.18
N ARG A 155 -3.12 4.61 15.16
CA ARG A 155 -3.72 5.37 14.04
C ARG A 155 -3.02 5.19 12.71
N THR A 156 -3.76 5.43 11.65
CA THR A 156 -3.28 5.58 10.28
C THR A 156 -4.10 6.67 9.58
N SER A 157 -3.51 7.39 8.64
CA SER A 157 -4.17 8.44 7.86
C SER A 157 -3.80 8.37 6.39
N TRP A 158 -4.70 8.84 5.54
CA TRP A 158 -4.55 8.97 4.10
C TRP A 158 -5.24 10.25 3.62
N THR A 159 -5.05 10.60 2.35
CA THR A 159 -5.73 11.75 1.74
C THR A 159 -6.79 11.26 0.77
N GLU A 160 -8.03 11.63 1.01
CA GLU A 160 -9.13 11.43 0.07
C GLU A 160 -9.25 12.64 -0.85
N TYR A 161 -9.47 12.39 -2.14
CA TYR A 161 -9.63 13.45 -3.13
C TYR A 161 -11.09 13.57 -3.54
N THR A 162 -11.68 14.73 -3.30
CA THR A 162 -13.04 15.05 -3.75
C THR A 162 -13.00 16.05 -4.90
N LEU A 163 -13.93 15.92 -5.85
CA LEU A 163 -14.11 16.87 -6.94
C LEU A 163 -15.19 17.88 -6.56
N VAL A 164 -14.78 19.11 -6.24
CA VAL A 164 -15.69 20.20 -5.88
C VAL A 164 -15.55 21.31 -6.92
N GLY A 165 -16.61 21.55 -7.70
CA GLY A 165 -16.63 22.61 -8.72
C GLY A 165 -15.57 22.47 -9.81
N GLY A 166 -15.20 21.24 -10.20
CA GLY A 166 -14.17 20.97 -11.22
C GLY A 166 -12.73 21.07 -10.72
N ARG A 167 -12.50 21.24 -9.41
CA ARG A 167 -11.16 21.21 -8.79
C ARG A 167 -11.05 20.00 -7.86
N THR A 168 -9.91 19.31 -7.91
CA THR A 168 -9.59 18.25 -6.97
C THR A 168 -9.12 18.85 -5.65
N GLN A 169 -9.80 18.52 -4.55
CA GLN A 169 -9.42 18.93 -3.20
C GLN A 169 -9.11 17.69 -2.36
N GLY A 170 -7.87 17.64 -1.83
CA GLY A 170 -7.47 16.59 -0.90
C GLY A 170 -7.94 16.90 0.52
N HIS A 171 -8.54 15.92 1.19
CA HIS A 171 -8.96 15.97 2.58
C HIS A 171 -8.23 14.85 3.33
N PRO A 172 -7.42 15.17 4.37
CA PRO A 172 -6.83 14.15 5.19
C PRO A 172 -7.93 13.46 6.00
N VAL A 173 -7.96 12.15 5.91
CA VAL A 173 -8.85 11.27 6.66
C VAL A 173 -7.99 10.24 7.36
N GLY A 174 -8.53 9.61 8.39
CA GLY A 174 -7.80 8.58 9.10
C GLY A 174 -8.68 7.84 10.07
N VAL A 175 -8.15 6.72 10.55
CA VAL A 175 -8.80 5.94 11.60
C VAL A 175 -7.86 5.86 12.79
N GLU A 176 -8.46 5.98 13.97
CA GLU A 176 -7.79 5.90 15.25
C GLU A 176 -8.60 5.00 16.18
N THR A 177 -7.89 4.26 17.03
CA THR A 177 -8.48 3.41 18.07
C THR A 177 -7.58 3.43 19.29
N HIS A 178 -8.11 3.04 20.45
CA HIS A 178 -7.31 2.89 21.66
C HIS A 178 -7.10 1.41 21.99
N THR A 179 -5.89 1.08 22.44
CA THR A 179 -5.54 -0.27 22.86
C THR A 179 -6.32 -0.70 24.11
N LYS A 180 -6.66 -1.98 24.17
CA LYS A 180 -7.27 -2.62 25.33
C LYS A 180 -6.24 -2.88 26.44
N ALA A 181 -6.68 -3.45 27.56
CA ALA A 181 -5.83 -3.78 28.70
C ALA A 181 -4.68 -4.74 28.37
N ASP A 182 -4.87 -5.63 27.39
CA ASP A 182 -3.85 -6.56 26.88
C ASP A 182 -2.97 -5.94 25.76
N GLY A 183 -3.13 -4.64 25.50
CA GLY A 183 -2.41 -3.89 24.47
C GLY A 183 -2.94 -4.08 23.06
N ALA A 184 -4.00 -4.89 22.84
CA ALA A 184 -4.53 -5.16 21.51
C ALA A 184 -5.31 -3.97 20.93
N TYR A 185 -5.20 -3.76 19.61
CA TYR A 185 -5.94 -2.76 18.85
C TYR A 185 -6.41 -3.29 17.49
N LEU A 186 -7.46 -2.66 16.96
CA LEU A 186 -8.08 -2.94 15.66
C LEU A 186 -8.40 -1.61 14.95
N LEU A 187 -7.79 -1.39 13.79
CA LEU A 187 -8.10 -0.27 12.89
C LEU A 187 -8.94 -0.79 11.72
N CYS A 188 -10.25 -0.57 11.80
CA CYS A 188 -11.21 -0.99 10.78
C CYS A 188 -11.32 0.04 9.66
N GLY A 189 -11.60 -0.41 8.43
CA GLY A 189 -11.86 0.48 7.30
C GLY A 189 -10.60 1.08 6.69
N VAL A 190 -9.46 0.41 6.86
CA VAL A 190 -8.17 0.88 6.35
C VAL A 190 -8.05 0.52 4.87
N PRO A 191 -7.74 1.47 3.96
CA PRO A 191 -7.54 1.17 2.55
C PRO A 191 -6.44 0.12 2.32
N THR A 192 -6.69 -0.82 1.43
CA THR A 192 -5.75 -1.90 1.08
C THR A 192 -4.91 -1.55 -0.14
N ASP A 193 -5.43 -0.69 -1.02
CA ASP A 193 -4.84 -0.25 -2.28
C ASP A 193 -3.92 0.97 -2.15
N LEU A 194 -3.80 1.54 -0.95
CA LEU A 194 -2.92 2.67 -0.65
C LEU A 194 -1.73 2.25 0.20
N ALA A 195 -0.60 2.92 -0.03
CA ALA A 195 0.53 2.86 0.89
C ALA A 195 0.22 3.76 2.09
N LEU A 196 0.35 3.21 3.30
CA LEU A 196 -0.04 3.86 4.55
C LEU A 196 1.08 3.79 5.57
N ASP A 197 0.98 4.59 6.63
CA ASP A 197 1.86 4.51 7.79
C ASP A 197 1.03 4.31 9.06
N VAL A 198 1.42 3.33 9.87
CA VAL A 198 0.79 3.08 11.17
C VAL A 198 1.65 3.63 12.30
N TYR A 199 1.01 4.30 13.25
CA TYR A 199 1.62 4.87 14.42
C TYR A 199 0.91 4.41 15.69
N ALA A 200 1.62 4.43 16.81
CA ALA A 200 1.02 4.38 18.14
C ALA A 200 1.53 5.56 18.98
N ASP A 201 0.63 6.20 19.72
CA ASP A 201 0.90 7.23 20.72
C ASP A 201 0.46 6.73 22.10
N ALA A 202 1.38 6.70 23.06
CA ALA A 202 1.10 6.43 24.45
C ALA A 202 1.50 7.62 25.32
N GLY A 203 0.61 8.62 25.48
CA GLY A 203 0.87 9.78 26.33
C GLY A 203 2.00 10.67 25.80
N GLY A 204 2.05 10.84 24.48
CA GLY A 204 3.05 11.61 23.73
C GLY A 204 4.26 10.80 23.30
N PHE A 205 4.43 9.56 23.78
CA PHE A 205 5.49 8.66 23.34
C PHE A 205 5.06 7.92 22.07
N ILE A 206 5.79 8.16 20.98
CA ILE A 206 5.36 7.73 19.64
C ILE A 206 6.23 6.58 19.12
N ALA A 207 5.56 5.52 18.69
CA ALA A 207 6.12 4.41 17.93
C ALA A 207 5.67 4.49 16.47
N GLY A 208 6.58 4.14 15.55
CA GLY A 208 6.37 4.27 14.11
C GLY A 208 7.13 5.44 13.47
N PRO A 209 6.87 5.74 12.18
CA PRO A 209 5.92 5.04 11.31
C PRO A 209 6.30 3.59 11.05
N VAL A 210 5.31 2.72 10.88
CA VAL A 210 5.47 1.41 10.24
C VAL A 210 4.80 1.48 8.86
N PRO A 211 5.59 1.54 7.78
CA PRO A 211 5.06 1.62 6.43
C PRO A 211 4.37 0.33 6.03
N LEU A 212 3.23 0.51 5.39
CA LEU A 212 2.33 -0.50 4.93
C LEU A 212 2.19 -0.36 3.42
N ALA A 213 2.77 -1.28 2.64
CA ALA A 213 2.64 -1.28 1.19
C ALA A 213 1.19 -1.46 0.74
N ALA A 214 0.83 -0.87 -0.41
CA ALA A 214 -0.44 -1.14 -1.08
C ALA A 214 -0.49 -2.60 -1.54
N HIS A 215 -1.48 -3.34 -1.05
CA HIS A 215 -1.70 -4.74 -1.36
C HIS A 215 -3.13 -5.14 -0.98
N ASP A 216 -3.83 -5.93 -1.81
CA ASP A 216 -5.24 -6.36 -1.64
C ASP A 216 -5.48 -7.34 -0.47
N GLN A 217 -4.68 -7.24 0.59
CA GLN A 217 -4.79 -8.06 1.78
C GLN A 217 -5.69 -7.38 2.82
N LEU A 218 -6.85 -8.00 3.07
CA LEU A 218 -7.86 -7.51 4.01
C LEU A 218 -7.41 -7.52 5.48
N LEU A 219 -6.47 -8.40 5.85
CA LEU A 219 -6.01 -8.55 7.23
C LEU A 219 -4.52 -8.28 7.32
N ARG A 220 -4.12 -7.22 8.02
CA ARG A 220 -2.72 -6.83 8.12
C ARG A 220 -2.31 -6.73 9.58
N ARG A 221 -1.20 -7.35 9.96
CA ARG A 221 -0.69 -7.31 11.32
C ARG A 221 0.45 -6.30 11.46
N VAL A 222 0.35 -5.42 12.44
CA VAL A 222 1.36 -4.43 12.80
C VAL A 222 1.48 -4.39 14.32
N ASP A 223 2.57 -4.92 14.87
CA ASP A 223 2.85 -4.76 16.30
C ASP A 223 3.77 -3.54 16.51
N LEU A 224 3.51 -2.77 17.56
CA LEU A 224 4.22 -1.53 17.88
C LEU A 224 4.76 -1.60 19.32
N ALA A 225 5.88 -0.95 19.55
CA ALA A 225 6.55 -0.90 20.84
C ALA A 225 6.91 0.55 21.16
N VAL A 226 6.34 1.12 22.22
CA VAL A 226 6.65 2.47 22.68
C VAL A 226 7.76 2.43 23.72
N SER A 227 8.63 3.43 23.76
CA SER A 227 9.54 3.65 24.90
C SER A 227 9.02 4.80 25.73
N ARG A 228 8.60 4.54 26.97
CA ARG A 228 8.17 5.57 27.92
C ARG A 228 9.33 6.12 28.77
N LYS A 229 10.55 5.58 28.59
CA LYS A 229 11.77 5.97 29.32
C LYS A 229 12.67 6.91 28.50
N ASP A 230 12.65 6.80 27.17
CA ASP A 230 13.42 7.68 26.28
C ASP A 230 12.61 8.94 25.95
N SER A 231 13.02 10.09 26.50
CA SER A 231 12.36 11.37 26.22
C SER A 231 12.45 11.78 24.75
N ALA A 232 13.42 11.25 23.99
CA ALA A 232 13.50 11.49 22.56
C ALA A 232 12.43 10.77 21.74
N ALA A 233 11.73 9.80 22.33
CA ALA A 233 10.59 9.14 21.71
C ALA A 233 9.31 10.00 21.76
N ARG A 234 9.33 11.15 22.44
CA ARG A 234 8.19 12.09 22.49
C ARG A 234 8.12 12.99 21.26
N ASP A 235 6.89 13.34 20.88
CA ASP A 235 6.57 14.38 19.88
C ASP A 235 7.23 14.18 18.50
N ILE A 236 7.52 12.92 18.15
CA ILE A 236 7.90 12.51 16.79
C ILE A 236 6.62 12.40 15.95
N VAL A 237 5.89 13.50 15.73
CA VAL A 237 4.83 13.52 14.71
C VAL A 237 5.32 14.32 13.51
N ALA A 238 5.43 13.62 12.38
CA ALA A 238 5.51 14.19 11.06
C ALA A 238 4.15 14.82 10.73
N ASP A 239 3.97 16.09 11.11
CA ASP A 239 2.94 16.92 10.50
C ASP A 239 3.62 18.13 9.86
N ALA A 240 3.02 18.65 8.79
CA ALA A 240 3.59 19.53 7.75
C ALA A 240 4.08 20.92 8.20
N SER A 241 4.78 21.03 9.33
CA SER A 241 5.41 22.24 9.82
C SER A 241 6.81 21.91 10.34
N PRO A 242 7.88 22.49 9.77
CA PRO A 242 9.23 22.35 10.28
C PRO A 242 9.40 23.25 11.52
N ARG A 243 8.59 23.05 12.56
CA ARG A 243 8.88 23.63 13.87
C ARG A 243 9.88 22.72 14.56
N ILE A 244 11.07 23.28 14.72
CA ILE A 244 12.24 22.65 15.32
C ILE A 244 11.88 22.24 16.75
N ALA A 245 11.57 20.96 16.97
CA ALA A 245 11.70 20.36 18.29
C ALA A 245 13.21 20.27 18.58
N ILE A 246 13.71 21.30 19.26
CA ILE A 246 15.03 21.30 19.88
C ILE A 246 15.01 20.18 20.94
N GLY A 247 15.87 19.18 20.81
CA GLY A 247 16.72 18.86 21.96
C GLY A 247 16.66 17.49 22.63
N HIS A 248 15.84 16.53 22.21
CA HIS A 248 15.94 15.20 22.82
C HIS A 248 16.85 14.28 22.01
N ARG A 249 17.99 13.91 22.61
CA ARG A 249 18.94 12.97 22.04
C ARG A 249 18.46 11.56 22.40
N GLY A 250 18.11 10.77 21.40
CA GLY A 250 17.77 9.38 21.61
C GLY A 250 18.89 8.63 22.30
N THR A 251 18.52 7.51 22.92
CA THR A 251 19.44 6.72 23.74
C THR A 251 20.04 5.53 22.98
N VAL A 252 19.51 5.22 21.79
CA VAL A 252 19.87 4.02 21.04
C VAL A 252 20.97 4.31 20.02
N THR A 253 21.88 3.36 19.87
CA THR A 253 22.86 3.33 18.79
C THR A 253 22.56 2.15 17.87
N LEU A 254 22.30 2.40 16.60
CA LEU A 254 22.11 1.36 15.58
C LEU A 254 23.38 1.25 14.74
N ARG A 255 23.98 0.07 14.68
CA ARG A 255 25.18 -0.18 13.86
C ARG A 255 25.05 -1.50 13.12
N GLY A 256 25.71 -1.58 11.97
CA GLY A 256 25.57 -2.76 11.15
C GLY A 256 26.25 -2.67 9.81
N ALA A 257 25.95 -3.65 8.96
CA ALA A 257 26.39 -3.69 7.57
C ALA A 257 25.18 -3.81 6.64
N LEU A 258 25.24 -3.13 5.50
CA LEU A 258 24.27 -3.22 4.42
C LEU A 258 24.84 -4.09 3.30
N LYS A 259 24.14 -5.20 3.02
CA LYS A 259 24.50 -6.18 2.01
C LYS A 259 23.42 -6.28 0.93
N GLU A 260 23.82 -6.72 -0.25
CA GLU A 260 22.90 -7.14 -1.31
C GLU A 260 22.51 -8.60 -1.09
N LYS A 261 21.34 -9.01 -1.57
CA LYS A 261 20.87 -10.41 -1.52
C LYS A 261 21.87 -11.39 -2.17
N GLY A 262 22.64 -10.93 -3.15
CA GLY A 262 23.73 -11.69 -3.79
C GLY A 262 25.04 -11.73 -3.00
N GLY A 263 25.10 -11.14 -1.79
CA GLY A 263 26.29 -11.14 -0.91
C GLY A 263 27.23 -9.95 -1.08
N GLY A 264 27.02 -9.10 -2.10
CA GLY A 264 27.78 -7.86 -2.30
C GLY A 264 27.56 -6.85 -1.16
N VAL A 265 28.50 -5.92 -0.99
CA VAL A 265 28.33 -4.79 -0.04
C VAL A 265 27.71 -3.60 -0.74
N VAL A 266 26.81 -2.89 -0.06
CA VAL A 266 26.22 -1.67 -0.61
C VAL A 266 26.94 -0.46 -0.03
N ARG A 267 27.75 0.18 -0.87
CA ARG A 267 28.46 1.41 -0.51
C ARG A 267 27.62 2.66 -0.78
N GLY A 268 27.76 3.67 0.07
CA GLY A 268 27.26 5.02 -0.20
C GLY A 268 25.74 5.15 -0.21
N ALA A 269 25.01 4.13 0.24
CA ALA A 269 23.59 4.21 0.54
C ALA A 269 23.34 5.08 1.79
N THR A 270 22.29 5.88 1.73
CA THR A 270 21.82 6.73 2.83
C THR A 270 20.77 5.97 3.63
N LEU A 271 20.97 5.86 4.93
CA LEU A 271 20.01 5.33 5.88
C LEU A 271 19.37 6.51 6.61
N THR A 272 18.04 6.53 6.70
CA THR A 272 17.29 7.59 7.38
C THR A 272 16.30 6.94 8.35
N VAL A 273 16.34 7.34 9.62
CA VAL A 273 15.32 6.94 10.60
C VAL A 273 14.10 7.83 10.39
N LEU A 274 13.01 7.25 9.86
CA LEU A 274 11.78 7.95 9.53
C LEU A 274 11.19 8.66 10.78
N GLY A 275 10.56 9.81 10.54
CA GLY A 275 10.06 10.70 11.60
C GLY A 275 11.15 11.51 12.31
N THR A 276 12.45 11.27 12.04
CA THR A 276 13.57 11.98 12.69
C THR A 276 14.52 12.60 11.66
N ARG A 277 15.50 13.38 12.14
CA ARG A 277 16.61 13.88 11.32
C ARG A 277 17.86 12.97 11.38
N ARG A 278 17.75 11.77 11.96
CA ARG A 278 18.89 10.85 12.09
C ARG A 278 19.13 10.15 10.77
N THR A 279 20.35 10.30 10.26
CA THR A 279 20.79 9.68 9.03
C THR A 279 22.23 9.19 9.16
N SER A 280 22.60 8.21 8.34
CA SER A 280 23.98 7.75 8.19
C SER A 280 24.21 7.29 6.76
N ARG A 281 25.47 7.15 6.38
CA ARG A 281 25.86 6.69 5.06
C ARG A 281 26.76 5.47 5.21
N THR A 282 26.51 4.46 4.38
CA THR A 282 27.35 3.27 4.33
C THR A 282 28.74 3.60 3.78
N ASP A 283 29.75 3.07 4.44
CA ASP A 283 31.15 3.26 4.06
C ASP A 283 31.59 2.31 2.93
N SER A 284 32.90 2.23 2.68
CA SER A 284 33.49 1.34 1.68
C SER A 284 33.26 -0.15 1.90
N THR A 285 33.00 -0.55 3.15
CA THR A 285 32.74 -1.93 3.57
C THR A 285 31.25 -2.23 3.68
N GLY A 286 30.39 -1.25 3.40
CA GLY A 286 28.96 -1.32 3.63
C GLY A 286 28.56 -1.14 5.10
N ALA A 287 29.51 -0.80 5.99
CA ALA A 287 29.22 -0.56 7.40
C ALA A 287 28.54 0.79 7.60
N PHE A 288 27.64 0.86 8.58
CA PHE A 288 26.94 2.08 8.97
C PHE A 288 26.80 2.18 10.50
N TRP A 289 26.62 3.42 10.96
CA TRP A 289 26.42 3.75 12.37
C TRP A 289 25.49 4.96 12.48
N ILE A 290 24.38 4.81 13.22
CA ILE A 290 23.41 5.87 13.52
C ILE A 290 23.34 5.99 15.05
N ASP A 291 23.73 7.16 15.56
CA ASP A 291 23.66 7.45 16.97
C ASP A 291 22.37 8.16 17.35
N ARG A 292 22.07 8.15 18.65
CA ARG A 292 20.99 8.93 19.24
C ARG A 292 19.64 8.72 18.55
N VAL A 293 19.38 7.48 18.19
CA VAL A 293 18.10 7.02 17.66
C VAL A 293 17.12 6.96 18.85
N PRO A 294 15.93 7.57 18.74
CA PRO A 294 14.91 7.43 19.76
C PRO A 294 14.48 5.97 19.92
N ALA A 295 14.36 5.49 21.17
CA ALA A 295 13.82 4.17 21.46
C ALA A 295 12.35 4.01 21.01
N GLY A 296 11.87 2.76 20.99
CA GLY A 296 10.57 2.34 20.46
C GLY A 296 10.67 1.75 19.04
N THR A 297 9.52 1.47 18.43
CA THR A 297 9.45 1.01 17.02
C THR A 297 9.89 2.13 16.10
N ARG A 298 10.95 1.88 15.34
CA ARG A 298 11.52 2.82 14.37
C ARG A 298 11.73 2.15 13.02
N THR A 299 11.39 2.88 11.97
CA THR A 299 11.65 2.43 10.61
C THR A 299 12.86 3.17 10.03
N VAL A 300 13.79 2.40 9.47
CA VAL A 300 14.95 2.89 8.74
C VAL A 300 14.70 2.73 7.26
N GLU A 301 14.60 3.84 6.53
CA GLU A 301 14.59 3.85 5.07
C GLU A 301 16.02 3.83 4.56
N VAL A 302 16.31 2.90 3.65
CA VAL A 302 17.60 2.77 2.96
C VAL A 302 17.41 3.20 1.50
N ARG A 303 18.12 4.25 1.10
CA ARG A 303 18.16 4.74 -0.29
C ARG A 303 19.54 4.52 -0.88
N SER A 304 19.60 3.94 -2.07
CA SER A 304 20.82 3.77 -2.85
C SER A 304 20.59 4.21 -4.29
N ILE A 305 21.63 4.63 -4.98
CA ILE A 305 21.52 5.05 -6.38
C ILE A 305 21.15 3.82 -7.23
N GLY A 306 20.12 3.97 -8.07
CA GLY A 306 19.66 2.91 -8.98
C GLY A 306 18.81 1.81 -8.34
N ALA A 307 18.34 2.00 -7.11
CA ALA A 307 17.45 1.07 -6.40
C ALA A 307 16.26 1.82 -5.76
N SER A 308 15.11 1.16 -5.69
CA SER A 308 13.97 1.65 -4.92
C SER A 308 14.30 1.68 -3.42
N PRO A 309 13.79 2.67 -2.66
CA PRO A 309 13.94 2.69 -1.21
C PRO A 309 13.40 1.41 -0.58
N VAL A 310 14.12 0.86 0.39
CA VAL A 310 13.67 -0.29 1.18
C VAL A 310 13.63 0.12 2.65
N THR A 311 12.60 -0.30 3.37
CA THR A 311 12.40 0.04 4.78
C THR A 311 12.66 -1.17 5.69
N PHE A 312 13.22 -0.92 6.87
CA PHE A 312 13.45 -1.92 7.90
C PHE A 312 12.92 -1.39 9.23
N THR A 313 12.02 -2.13 9.86
CA THR A 313 11.43 -1.75 11.14
C THR A 313 12.11 -2.48 12.29
N PHE A 314 12.42 -1.75 13.37
CA PHE A 314 13.07 -2.26 14.57
C PHE A 314 12.33 -1.83 15.81
N ASP A 315 12.16 -2.75 16.76
CA ASP A 315 11.80 -2.41 18.14
C ASP A 315 13.08 -2.19 18.94
N LEU A 316 13.34 -0.94 19.31
CA LEU A 316 14.59 -0.52 19.93
C LEU A 316 14.38 -0.18 21.42
N ALA A 317 14.93 -0.99 22.32
CA ALA A 317 14.89 -0.72 23.74
C ALA A 317 15.79 0.48 24.12
N THR A 318 15.47 1.15 25.23
CA THR A 318 16.16 2.34 25.72
C THR A 318 17.62 2.03 26.06
N GLY A 319 18.55 2.87 25.58
CA GLY A 319 19.98 2.81 25.93
C GLY A 319 20.79 1.68 25.28
N VAL A 320 20.19 0.92 24.35
CA VAL A 320 20.88 -0.24 23.75
C VAL A 320 21.78 0.15 22.57
N VAL A 321 22.79 -0.67 22.34
CA VAL A 321 23.51 -0.73 21.06
C VAL A 321 22.94 -1.92 20.28
N ARG A 322 22.29 -1.65 19.15
CA ARG A 322 21.70 -2.67 18.28
C ARG A 322 22.62 -2.96 17.11
N ASP A 323 23.15 -4.17 17.08
CA ASP A 323 23.86 -4.73 15.94
C ASP A 323 22.89 -5.38 14.94
N THR A 324 23.05 -5.09 13.65
CA THR A 324 22.19 -5.67 12.59
C THR A 324 22.91 -5.86 11.26
N THR A 325 22.39 -6.75 10.41
CA THR A 325 22.78 -6.84 9.00
C THR A 325 21.54 -6.61 8.16
N LEU A 326 21.54 -5.55 7.37
CA LEU A 326 20.45 -5.21 6.47
C LEU A 326 20.74 -5.80 5.10
N THR A 327 19.77 -6.50 4.52
CA THR A 327 19.91 -7.07 3.18
C THR A 327 18.91 -6.42 2.25
N VAL A 328 19.40 -5.81 1.17
CA VAL A 328 18.55 -5.21 0.13
C VAL A 328 18.60 -6.04 -1.14
N ASP A 329 17.46 -6.13 -1.81
CA ASP A 329 17.41 -6.67 -3.16
C ASP A 329 17.68 -5.51 -4.12
N ARG A 330 18.91 -5.44 -4.64
CA ARG A 330 19.16 -4.61 -5.81
C ARG A 330 18.55 -5.33 -7.01
N GLN A 331 17.26 -5.14 -7.21
CA GLN A 331 16.77 -5.01 -8.57
C GLN A 331 17.36 -3.71 -9.11
N ALA A 332 18.62 -3.76 -9.53
CA ALA A 332 19.12 -2.75 -10.43
C ALA A 332 18.09 -2.72 -11.56
N GLN A 333 17.34 -1.61 -11.69
CA GLN A 333 16.81 -1.30 -13.00
C GLN A 333 18.03 -1.39 -13.91
N LYS A 334 18.04 -2.37 -14.80
CA LYS A 334 19.10 -2.52 -15.78
C LYS A 334 18.98 -1.23 -16.60
N LEU A 335 19.77 -0.23 -16.23
CA LEU A 335 19.89 0.99 -17.00
C LEU A 335 20.36 0.48 -18.34
N GLN A 336 19.47 0.51 -19.32
CA GLN A 336 19.88 0.32 -20.70
C GLN A 336 20.99 1.34 -20.90
N ALA A 337 22.15 0.87 -21.38
CA ALA A 337 23.17 1.78 -21.85
C ALA A 337 22.47 2.80 -22.74
N VAL A 338 22.62 4.09 -22.42
CA VAL A 338 22.15 5.16 -23.29
C VAL A 338 23.02 5.09 -24.54
N ALA A 339 22.68 4.19 -25.45
CA ALA A 339 22.84 4.47 -26.85
C ALA A 339 21.89 5.63 -27.10
N ILE A 340 22.42 6.79 -27.51
CA ILE A 340 21.61 7.93 -27.91
C ILE A 340 20.75 7.46 -29.10
N LYS A 341 19.54 7.01 -28.79
CA LYS A 341 18.38 6.90 -29.67
C LYS A 341 17.20 7.36 -28.83
N GLY A 342 16.77 8.58 -29.09
CA GLY A 342 15.81 9.32 -28.28
C GLY A 342 14.54 8.54 -28.01
N GLN A 343 14.27 8.26 -26.74
CA GLN A 343 12.93 7.93 -26.27
C GLN A 343 12.16 9.23 -26.07
N GLN A 344 11.02 9.33 -26.75
CA GLN A 344 10.15 10.49 -26.68
C GLN A 344 9.52 10.60 -25.30
N ASN A 345 9.81 11.69 -24.59
CA ASN A 345 8.91 12.19 -23.57
C ASN A 345 7.62 12.60 -24.27
N THR A 346 6.50 11.95 -23.92
CA THR A 346 5.17 12.30 -24.41
C THR A 346 4.85 13.72 -23.94
N SER A 347 5.09 14.73 -24.79
CA SER A 347 4.71 16.11 -24.50
C SER A 347 3.21 16.27 -24.49
N LEU A 348 2.74 17.34 -23.84
CA LEU A 348 1.36 17.80 -23.96
C LEU A 348 0.91 17.89 -25.42
N MET A 349 1.79 18.38 -26.31
CA MET A 349 1.63 18.37 -27.77
C MET A 349 1.32 16.99 -28.37
N SER A 350 1.97 15.93 -27.88
CA SER A 350 1.75 14.55 -28.35
C SER A 350 0.46 13.96 -27.76
N LEU A 351 0.19 14.24 -26.48
CA LEU A 351 -1.06 13.84 -25.80
C LEU A 351 -2.30 14.50 -26.42
N ASP A 352 -2.20 15.78 -26.79
CA ASP A 352 -3.27 16.52 -27.42
C ASP A 352 -3.54 16.06 -28.87
N GLY A 353 -2.59 15.36 -29.48
CA GLY A 353 -2.76 14.73 -30.78
C GLY A 353 -2.20 15.53 -31.96
N PHE A 354 -1.18 16.37 -31.73
CA PHE A 354 -0.48 17.12 -32.79
C PHE A 354 -0.05 16.22 -33.95
N ASP A 355 0.60 15.09 -33.66
CA ASP A 355 1.13 14.19 -34.70
C ASP A 355 0.02 13.60 -35.57
N LYS A 356 -1.14 13.29 -34.97
CA LYS A 356 -2.31 12.82 -35.71
C LYS A 356 -2.83 13.91 -36.65
N ARG A 357 -2.94 15.16 -36.18
CA ARG A 357 -3.40 16.28 -37.00
C ARG A 357 -2.43 16.64 -38.12
N LYS A 358 -1.13 16.61 -37.83
CA LYS A 358 -0.07 16.75 -38.83
C LYS A 358 -0.18 15.68 -39.92
N GLN A 359 -0.37 14.41 -39.54
CA GLN A 359 -0.53 13.29 -40.50
C GLN A 359 -1.79 13.42 -41.35
N MET A 360 -2.89 13.94 -40.79
CA MET A 360 -4.12 14.22 -41.54
C MET A 360 -3.98 15.39 -42.52
N GLY A 361 -2.93 16.21 -42.40
CA GLY A 361 -2.62 17.29 -43.36
C GLY A 361 -3.60 18.45 -43.35
N MET A 362 -4.40 18.58 -42.28
CA MET A 362 -5.36 19.66 -42.11
C MET A 362 -4.66 20.83 -41.41
N GLY A 363 -4.22 21.84 -42.16
CA GLY A 363 -3.49 23.00 -41.63
C GLY A 363 -1.99 22.98 -41.95
N ALA A 364 -1.27 23.99 -41.45
CA ALA A 364 0.18 24.09 -41.57
C ALA A 364 0.86 23.78 -40.23
N PHE A 365 1.95 23.03 -40.29
CA PHE A 365 2.63 22.51 -39.11
C PHE A 365 4.10 22.85 -39.15
N LEU A 366 4.64 23.30 -38.02
CA LEU A 366 6.06 23.47 -37.80
C LEU A 366 6.47 22.58 -36.64
N THR A 367 7.44 21.70 -36.84
CA THR A 367 7.92 20.79 -35.78
C THR A 367 9.16 21.30 -35.09
N ASP A 368 9.50 20.70 -33.95
CA ASP A 368 10.76 20.93 -33.25
C ASP A 368 11.97 20.85 -34.19
N GLU A 369 11.97 19.88 -35.10
CA GLU A 369 13.03 19.71 -36.09
C GLU A 369 13.08 20.88 -37.09
N ASP A 370 11.93 21.35 -37.57
CA ASP A 370 11.84 22.47 -38.53
C ASP A 370 12.30 23.79 -37.90
N ILE A 371 11.98 23.99 -36.61
CA ILE A 371 12.39 25.17 -35.83
C ILE A 371 13.89 25.12 -35.57
N ARG A 372 14.45 23.97 -35.16
CA ARG A 372 15.89 23.83 -34.86
C ARG A 372 16.79 23.90 -36.08
N LYS A 373 16.29 23.55 -37.27
CA LYS A 373 17.04 23.66 -38.53
C LYS A 373 17.18 25.10 -39.04
N SER A 374 16.38 26.02 -38.50
CA SER A 374 16.31 27.41 -38.94
C SER A 374 16.85 28.34 -37.85
N THR A 375 17.46 29.46 -38.25
CA THR A 375 17.92 30.50 -37.31
C THR A 375 16.85 31.58 -37.17
N PHE A 376 15.79 31.30 -36.41
CA PHE A 376 14.79 32.30 -36.08
C PHE A 376 15.25 33.11 -34.86
N ALA A 377 15.19 34.44 -34.95
CA ALA A 377 15.55 35.31 -33.83
C ALA A 377 14.43 35.45 -32.79
N ASP A 378 13.16 35.34 -33.22
CA ASP A 378 11.98 35.52 -32.38
C ASP A 378 10.74 34.80 -32.94
N LEU A 379 9.65 34.77 -32.16
CA LEU A 379 8.38 34.17 -32.58
C LEU A 379 7.79 34.82 -33.84
N ASN A 380 8.04 36.12 -34.07
CA ASN A 380 7.55 36.82 -35.26
C ASN A 380 8.13 36.22 -36.53
N GLN A 381 9.43 35.97 -36.55
CA GLN A 381 10.12 35.35 -37.68
C GLN A 381 9.68 33.89 -37.87
N VAL A 382 9.45 33.16 -36.78
CA VAL A 382 8.91 31.79 -36.85
C VAL A 382 7.55 31.81 -37.54
N LEU A 383 6.62 32.65 -37.10
CA LEU A 383 5.28 32.73 -37.68
C LEU A 383 5.30 33.28 -39.11
N ALA A 384 6.16 34.26 -39.41
CA ALA A 384 6.33 34.80 -40.76
C ALA A 384 6.82 33.76 -41.77
N SER A 385 7.54 32.73 -41.32
CA SER A 385 8.00 31.62 -42.18
C SER A 385 6.86 30.70 -42.66
N ILE A 386 5.73 30.72 -41.97
CA ILE A 386 4.59 29.84 -42.27
C ILE A 386 3.81 30.41 -43.46
N ARG A 387 3.61 29.58 -44.49
CA ARG A 387 2.85 29.96 -45.68
C ARG A 387 1.42 30.37 -45.30
N GLY A 388 1.05 31.59 -45.68
CA GLY A 388 -0.29 32.14 -45.36
C GLY A 388 -0.28 33.09 -44.17
N MET A 389 0.84 33.22 -43.45
CA MET A 389 1.06 34.26 -42.46
C MET A 389 1.64 35.53 -43.09
N LYS A 390 1.28 36.68 -42.54
CA LYS A 390 1.89 37.98 -42.81
C LYS A 390 2.05 38.70 -41.48
N VAL A 391 3.23 39.21 -41.16
CA VAL A 391 3.41 40.08 -39.99
C VAL A 391 3.24 41.52 -40.44
N GLU A 392 2.30 42.24 -39.84
CA GLU A 392 2.08 43.67 -40.06
C GLU A 392 2.56 44.48 -38.88
N TYR A 393 3.04 45.70 -39.16
CA TYR A 393 3.46 46.65 -38.14
C TYR A 393 2.44 47.78 -38.11
N GLY A 394 1.63 47.83 -37.05
CA GLY A 394 0.64 48.88 -36.86
C GLY A 394 1.26 50.22 -36.46
N THR A 395 0.43 51.24 -36.24
CA THR A 395 0.87 52.58 -35.80
C THR A 395 1.55 52.61 -34.42
N SER A 396 1.36 51.55 -33.62
CA SER A 396 1.99 51.35 -32.30
C SER A 396 3.39 50.73 -32.35
N GLY A 397 3.87 50.31 -33.54
CA GLY A 397 5.21 49.75 -33.74
C GLY A 397 5.39 48.28 -33.34
N TYR A 398 4.38 47.64 -32.73
CA TYR A 398 4.44 46.21 -32.39
C TYR A 398 4.13 45.32 -33.61
N PRO A 399 4.88 44.24 -33.82
CA PRO A 399 4.59 43.27 -34.87
C PRO A 399 3.31 42.50 -34.53
N MET A 400 2.42 42.37 -35.51
CA MET A 400 1.17 41.63 -35.38
C MET A 400 1.06 40.56 -36.47
N PRO A 401 1.08 39.27 -36.12
CA PRO A 401 0.86 38.19 -37.07
C PRO A 401 -0.60 38.16 -37.52
N MET A 402 -0.79 38.30 -38.82
CA MET A 402 -2.07 38.18 -39.51
C MET A 402 -2.09 36.92 -40.36
N LEU A 403 -3.20 36.21 -40.31
CA LEU A 403 -3.44 35.05 -41.14
C LEU A 403 -4.22 35.48 -42.40
N ARG A 404 -3.83 34.96 -43.56
CA ARG A 404 -4.58 35.19 -44.80
C ARG A 404 -5.92 34.47 -44.74
N GLY A 405 -7.00 35.23 -44.75
CA GLY A 405 -8.37 34.77 -44.56
C GLY A 405 -9.32 35.94 -44.28
N GLY A 406 -10.63 35.69 -44.34
CA GLY A 406 -11.67 36.69 -44.02
C GLY A 406 -11.96 37.72 -45.14
N ALA A 407 -12.98 38.57 -44.91
CA ALA A 407 -13.53 39.49 -45.91
C ALA A 407 -12.55 40.58 -46.40
N GLN A 408 -11.49 40.88 -45.64
CA GLN A 408 -10.47 41.88 -45.98
C GLN A 408 -9.13 41.27 -46.45
N GLY A 409 -9.07 39.95 -46.69
CA GLY A 409 -7.88 39.25 -47.21
C GLY A 409 -6.83 38.85 -46.18
N SER A 410 -6.76 39.52 -45.03
CA SER A 410 -6.02 39.10 -43.84
C SER A 410 -6.72 39.53 -42.56
N CYS A 411 -6.55 38.76 -41.49
CA CYS A 411 -7.22 38.96 -40.21
C CYS A 411 -6.36 38.45 -39.05
N ILE A 412 -6.81 38.69 -37.81
CA ILE A 412 -6.12 38.22 -36.60
C ILE A 412 -6.65 36.85 -36.20
N PRO A 413 -5.81 35.80 -36.15
CA PRO A 413 -6.24 34.47 -35.72
C PRO A 413 -6.42 34.41 -34.20
N ASN A 414 -7.10 33.36 -33.73
CA ASN A 414 -7.10 33.02 -32.32
C ASN A 414 -5.74 32.39 -31.94
N PHE A 415 -5.23 32.72 -30.76
CA PHE A 415 -3.97 32.16 -30.27
C PHE A 415 -4.23 31.17 -29.14
N PHE A 416 -3.45 30.09 -29.12
CA PHE A 416 -3.42 29.11 -28.05
C PHE A 416 -1.97 28.82 -27.69
N LEU A 417 -1.69 28.71 -26.39
CA LEU A 417 -0.40 28.29 -25.85
C LEU A 417 -0.65 27.02 -25.04
N ASP A 418 0.00 25.92 -25.43
CA ASP A 418 -0.11 24.63 -24.76
C ASP A 418 -1.56 24.16 -24.58
N GLY A 419 -2.36 24.33 -25.65
CA GLY A 419 -3.78 23.97 -25.69
C GLY A 419 -4.71 24.96 -24.98
N SER A 420 -4.17 25.93 -24.24
CA SER A 420 -4.96 26.96 -23.54
C SER A 420 -5.12 28.22 -24.39
N PRO A 421 -6.31 28.86 -24.43
CA PRO A 421 -6.51 30.07 -25.23
C PRO A 421 -5.73 31.26 -24.66
N TYR A 422 -5.02 31.97 -25.54
CA TYR A 422 -4.30 33.19 -25.23
C TYR A 422 -4.98 34.38 -25.92
N ALA A 423 -5.45 35.34 -25.14
CA ALA A 423 -6.13 36.52 -25.68
C ALA A 423 -5.11 37.48 -26.31
N VAL A 424 -5.31 37.78 -27.59
CA VAL A 424 -4.52 38.77 -28.33
C VAL A 424 -5.48 39.83 -28.86
N ASP A 425 -5.30 41.06 -28.39
CA ASP A 425 -6.10 42.21 -28.81
C ASP A 425 -5.60 42.76 -30.16
N GLY A 426 -6.48 43.45 -30.89
CA GLY A 426 -6.18 44.03 -32.20
C GLY A 426 -5.08 45.11 -32.19
N PRO A 427 -4.70 45.67 -33.37
CA PRO A 427 -3.48 46.48 -33.55
C PRO A 427 -3.52 47.90 -32.92
N GLY A 428 -4.44 48.17 -32.00
CA GLY A 428 -4.54 49.43 -31.26
C GLY A 428 -3.54 49.50 -30.08
N PRO A 429 -3.79 50.37 -29.08
CA PRO A 429 -2.96 50.45 -27.86
C PRO A 429 -2.81 49.12 -27.09
N GLY A 430 -3.62 48.10 -27.41
CA GLY A 430 -3.57 46.72 -26.89
C GLY A 430 -2.63 45.76 -27.65
N GLY A 431 -1.86 46.22 -28.64
CA GLY A 431 -0.88 45.39 -29.38
C GLY A 431 0.27 44.81 -28.52
N ALA A 432 0.37 45.20 -27.25
CA ALA A 432 1.27 44.60 -26.27
C ALA A 432 0.94 43.13 -25.95
N SER A 433 -0.30 42.69 -26.16
CA SER A 433 -0.73 41.32 -25.84
C SER A 433 0.01 40.26 -26.68
N PHE A 434 0.17 40.47 -27.99
CA PHE A 434 1.01 39.58 -28.81
C PHE A 434 2.49 39.73 -28.48
N ALA A 435 2.97 40.95 -28.24
CA ALA A 435 4.37 41.19 -27.87
C ALA A 435 4.76 40.46 -26.57
N ASN A 436 3.84 40.37 -25.60
CA ASN A 436 4.02 39.59 -24.38
C ASN A 436 4.10 38.08 -24.67
N LEU A 437 3.24 37.55 -25.55
CA LEU A 437 3.33 36.16 -26.00
C LEU A 437 4.65 35.87 -26.71
N ALA A 438 5.10 36.76 -27.59
CA ALA A 438 6.37 36.65 -28.30
C ALA A 438 7.59 36.74 -27.36
N GLY A 439 7.49 37.51 -26.27
CA GLY A 439 8.52 37.56 -25.23
C GLY A 439 8.55 36.32 -24.33
N LEU A 440 7.41 35.65 -24.12
CA LEU A 440 7.30 34.42 -23.34
C LEU A 440 7.78 33.18 -24.12
N VAL A 441 7.60 33.19 -25.44
CA VAL A 441 7.81 32.02 -26.29
C VAL A 441 8.96 32.27 -27.26
N THR A 442 10.19 32.10 -26.76
CA THR A 442 11.39 32.18 -27.61
C THR A 442 11.49 30.94 -28.51
N PRO A 443 12.17 31.01 -29.67
CA PRO A 443 12.30 29.89 -30.60
C PRO A 443 12.79 28.59 -29.95
N GLU A 444 13.66 28.67 -28.94
CA GLU A 444 14.19 27.51 -28.21
C GLU A 444 13.15 26.84 -27.31
N ALA A 445 12.16 27.60 -26.84
CA ALA A 445 11.07 27.10 -26.00
C ALA A 445 9.96 26.41 -26.81
N ILE A 446 9.91 26.62 -28.13
CA ILE A 446 8.89 26.06 -29.00
C ILE A 446 9.22 24.59 -29.32
N LYS A 447 8.21 23.73 -29.19
CA LYS A 447 8.22 22.33 -29.59
C LYS A 447 7.46 22.10 -30.90
N GLY A 448 6.44 22.91 -31.17
CA GLY A 448 5.76 22.90 -32.47
C GLY A 448 4.67 23.97 -32.57
N ILE A 449 4.24 24.22 -33.80
CA ILE A 449 3.17 25.18 -34.11
C ILE A 449 2.18 24.55 -35.09
N GLU A 450 0.90 24.78 -34.86
CA GLU A 450 -0.20 24.43 -35.75
C GLU A 450 -0.91 25.71 -36.20
N VAL A 451 -1.17 25.85 -37.49
CA VAL A 451 -1.87 26.99 -38.07
C VAL A 451 -3.03 26.50 -38.93
N TYR A 452 -4.23 26.93 -38.57
CA TYR A 452 -5.48 26.57 -39.21
C TYR A 452 -6.15 27.82 -39.79
N ASN A 453 -6.30 27.87 -41.11
CA ASN A 453 -6.79 29.06 -41.83
C ASN A 453 -8.17 28.88 -42.50
N ALA A 454 -8.76 27.68 -42.44
CA ALA A 454 -10.06 27.38 -43.01
C ALA A 454 -10.99 26.76 -41.96
N VAL A 455 -12.22 27.26 -41.86
CA VAL A 455 -13.22 26.85 -40.84
C VAL A 455 -13.44 25.33 -40.79
N GLY A 456 -13.41 24.64 -41.93
CA GLY A 456 -13.56 23.17 -42.00
C GLY A 456 -12.31 22.36 -41.63
N THR A 457 -11.19 23.01 -41.32
CA THR A 457 -9.91 22.36 -40.95
C THR A 457 -9.51 22.63 -39.50
N ILE A 458 -10.20 23.54 -38.81
CA ILE A 458 -9.90 23.89 -37.42
C ILE A 458 -10.45 22.77 -36.53
N PRO A 459 -9.62 22.14 -35.66
CA PRO A 459 -10.11 21.20 -34.67
C PRO A 459 -11.13 21.86 -33.74
N PRO A 460 -12.23 21.18 -33.36
CA PRO A 460 -13.30 21.79 -32.56
C PRO A 460 -12.82 22.47 -31.27
N GLN A 461 -11.80 21.93 -30.61
CA GLN A 461 -11.22 22.50 -29.38
C GLN A 461 -10.48 23.83 -29.60
N TYR A 462 -10.08 24.13 -30.84
CA TYR A 462 -9.41 25.37 -31.22
C TYR A 462 -10.29 26.26 -32.10
N ASP A 463 -11.54 25.86 -32.31
CA ASP A 463 -12.50 26.65 -33.07
C ASP A 463 -13.18 27.69 -32.16
N LYS A 464 -12.66 28.92 -32.23
CA LYS A 464 -13.30 30.11 -31.65
C LYS A 464 -13.81 31.05 -32.74
N THR A 465 -14.29 30.52 -33.87
CA THR A 465 -14.75 31.31 -35.03
C THR A 465 -15.83 32.35 -34.71
N SER A 466 -16.41 32.36 -33.50
CA SER A 466 -17.30 33.42 -33.00
C SER A 466 -16.62 34.76 -32.65
N SER A 467 -15.29 34.83 -32.45
CA SER A 467 -14.60 36.07 -32.03
C SER A 467 -13.82 36.82 -33.11
N THR A 468 -13.26 36.13 -34.12
CA THR A 468 -12.36 36.78 -35.11
C THR A 468 -12.57 36.35 -36.57
N GLY A 469 -13.29 35.25 -36.83
CA GLY A 469 -13.56 34.74 -38.18
C GLY A 469 -12.33 34.36 -39.01
N CYS A 470 -11.15 34.21 -38.39
CA CYS A 470 -9.87 34.21 -39.11
C CYS A 470 -9.12 32.88 -39.16
N GLY A 471 -9.33 32.00 -38.18
CA GLY A 471 -8.52 30.79 -37.98
C GLY A 471 -7.83 30.78 -36.62
N SER A 472 -6.99 29.77 -36.38
CA SER A 472 -6.36 29.54 -35.08
C SER A 472 -4.89 29.14 -35.22
N ILE A 473 -4.06 29.64 -34.32
CA ILE A 473 -2.65 29.30 -34.16
C ILE A 473 -2.47 28.67 -32.79
N VAL A 474 -1.91 27.46 -32.76
CA VAL A 474 -1.61 26.73 -31.52
C VAL A 474 -0.11 26.58 -31.41
N ILE A 475 0.45 27.05 -30.31
CA ILE A 475 1.88 27.01 -30.02
C ILE A 475 2.11 26.05 -28.86
N TRP A 476 2.97 25.07 -29.08
CA TRP A 476 3.36 24.07 -28.09
C TRP A 476 4.76 24.36 -27.59
N THR A 477 4.94 24.39 -26.29
CA THR A 477 6.24 24.54 -25.64
C THR A 477 6.82 23.17 -25.25
N ARG A 478 8.12 23.16 -24.89
CA ARG A 478 8.91 21.93 -24.71
C ARG A 478 8.65 21.14 -23.43
#